data_AF-A0A1E7Z1S9-F1
#
_entry.id   AF-A0A1E7Z1S9-F1
#
_cell.length_a   1.000
_cell.length_b   1.000
_cell.length_c   1.000
_cell.angle_alpha   90.00
_cell.angle_beta   90.00
_cell.angle_gamma   90.00
#
_symmetry.space_group_name_H-M   'P 1'
#
loop_
_entity.id
_entity.type
_entity.pdbx_description
1 polymer ?
#
loop_
_entity_poly.entity_id
_entity_poly.type
_entity_poly.pdbx_seq_one_letter_code
_entity_poly.pdbx_strand_id
1 'polypeptide(L)' 'MPLQPELKQKPGHFEIDTIFGKDQKSFLLTLVDKALKTVIIRKLSNKRAETVVAAFRNIAANTLCEFIARPYHS' A
#
# COMPACT_ATOMS: atom_id res chain seq x y z
N MET A 1 -0.66 -8.65 30.88
CA MET A 1 -0.25 -7.33 30.35
C MET A 1 -1.07 -7.10 29.08
N PRO A 2 -1.75 -5.97 28.87
CA PRO A 2 -2.50 -5.76 27.63
C PRO A 2 -1.52 -5.55 26.48
N LEU A 3 -1.80 -6.18 25.33
CA LEU A 3 -1.00 -6.03 24.12
C LEU A 3 -1.10 -4.57 23.67
N GLN A 4 -0.02 -3.80 23.82
CA GLN A 4 0.01 -2.45 23.25
C GLN A 4 -0.03 -2.59 21.73
N PRO A 5 -0.93 -1.89 21.02
CA PRO A 5 -0.96 -1.95 19.57
C PRO A 5 0.39 -1.45 19.06
N GLU A 6 1.12 -2.30 18.33
CA GLU A 6 2.36 -1.92 17.69
C GLU A 6 2.09 -0.75 16.75
N LEU A 7 2.57 0.44 17.13
CA LEU A 7 2.41 1.63 16.31
C LEU A 7 3.30 1.44 15.07
N LYS A 8 2.66 1.08 13.95
CA LYS A 8 3.26 0.90 12.62
C LYS A 8 3.77 2.25 12.05
N GLN A 9 4.76 2.85 12.71
CA GLN A 9 5.23 4.23 12.46
C GLN A 9 6.55 4.32 11.69
N LYS A 10 7.12 3.21 11.23
CA LYS A 10 8.36 3.25 10.43
C LYS A 10 8.02 3.36 8.94
N PRO A 11 8.82 4.08 8.13
CA PRO A 11 8.70 4.03 6.67
C PRO A 11 8.69 2.57 6.17
N GLY A 12 7.86 2.28 5.18
CA GLY A 12 7.61 0.93 4.68
C GLY A 12 6.53 0.15 5.44
N HIS A 13 6.02 0.68 6.57
CA HIS A 13 4.84 0.12 7.21
C HIS A 13 3.57 0.62 6.51
N PHE A 14 3.11 -0.14 5.53
CA PHE A 14 1.90 0.17 4.79
C PHE A 14 0.64 -0.37 5.47
N GLU A 15 -0.41 0.45 5.45
CA GLU A 15 -1.81 0.00 5.52
C GLU A 15 -2.31 -0.20 4.08
N ILE A 16 -2.94 -1.34 3.82
CA ILE A 16 -3.38 -1.72 2.48
C ILE A 16 -4.86 -2.09 2.53
N ASP A 17 -5.68 -1.38 1.76
CA ASP A 17 -7.12 -1.60 1.68
C ASP A 17 -7.58 -1.76 0.23
N THR A 18 -8.72 -2.42 0.07
CA THR A 18 -9.45 -2.47 -1.20
C THR A 18 -10.78 -1.76 -1.04
N ILE A 19 -10.97 -0.67 -1.78
CA ILE A 19 -12.20 0.12 -1.79
C ILE A 19 -13.10 -0.38 -2.92
N PHE A 20 -14.37 -0.60 -2.59
CA PHE A 20 -15.40 -1.04 -3.51
C PHE A 20 -16.27 0.15 -3.91
N GLY A 21 -16.37 0.42 -5.20
CA GLY A 21 -17.32 1.39 -5.73
C GLY A 21 -18.76 0.90 -5.63
N LYS A 22 -19.69 1.78 -5.95
CA LYS A 22 -21.14 1.49 -5.97
C LYS A 22 -21.42 0.21 -6.77
N ASP A 23 -22.28 -0.64 -6.21
CA ASP A 23 -22.67 -1.94 -6.77
C ASP A 23 -21.49 -2.87 -7.09
N GLN A 24 -20.32 -2.63 -6.49
CA GLN A 24 -19.06 -3.34 -6.76
C GLN A 24 -18.67 -3.32 -8.25
N LYS A 25 -18.95 -2.23 -8.96
CA LYS A 25 -18.59 -2.06 -10.40
C LYS A 25 -17.20 -1.45 -10.62
N SER A 26 -16.56 -0.98 -9.56
CA SER A 26 -15.20 -0.45 -9.59
C SER A 26 -14.46 -0.79 -8.31
N PHE A 27 -13.14 -0.86 -8.40
CA PHE A 27 -12.29 -1.31 -7.31
C PHE A 27 -11.01 -0.47 -7.31
N LEU A 28 -10.61 -0.01 -6.12
CA LEU A 28 -9.33 0.66 -5.90
C LEU A 28 -8.53 -0.12 -4.87
N LEU A 29 -7.23 -0.25 -5.10
CA LEU A 29 -6.24 -0.64 -4.11
C LEU A 29 -5.61 0.64 -3.56
N THR A 30 -5.55 0.78 -2.25
CA THR A 30 -4.89 1.91 -1.57
C THR A 30 -3.76 1.38 -0.70
N LEU A 31 -2.57 1.97 -0.83
CA LEU A 31 -1.42 1.73 0.04
C LEU A 31 -1.08 3.05 0.74
N VAL A 32 -1.07 3.05 2.07
CA VAL A 32 -0.77 4.23 2.89
C VAL A 32 0.44 3.94 3.76
N ASP A 33 1.56 4.64 3.52
CA ASP A 33 2.68 4.66 4.44
C ASP A 33 2.35 5.62 5.59
N LYS A 34 2.19 5.10 6.81
CA LYS A 34 1.79 5.94 7.96
C LYS A 34 2.88 6.91 8.42
N ALA A 35 4.15 6.59 8.17
CA ALA A 35 5.29 7.41 8.58
C ALA A 35 5.52 8.54 7.58
N LEU A 36 5.57 8.20 6.29
CA LEU A 36 5.84 9.14 5.20
C LEU A 36 4.59 9.89 4.74
N LYS A 37 3.40 9.46 5.16
CA LYS A 37 2.09 9.95 4.67
C LYS A 37 1.91 9.82 3.15
N THR A 38 2.70 8.98 2.51
CA THR A 38 2.58 8.66 1.08
C THR A 38 1.35 7.78 0.86
N VAL A 39 0.54 8.14 -0.12
CA VAL A 39 -0.65 7.39 -0.53
C VAL A 39 -0.51 6.99 -2.00
N ILE A 40 -0.65 5.70 -2.28
CA ILE A 40 -0.71 5.16 -3.63
C ILE A 40 -2.10 4.61 -3.87
N ILE A 41 -2.75 5.05 -4.94
CA ILE A 41 -4.08 4.59 -5.34
C ILE A 41 -3.97 3.94 -6.72
N ARG A 42 -4.47 2.71 -6.85
CA ARG A 42 -4.46 1.95 -8.11
C ARG A 42 -5.84 1.40 -8.40
N LYS A 43 -6.38 1.70 -9.58
CA LYS A 43 -7.60 1.05 -10.06
C LYS A 43 -7.34 -0.43 -10.35
N LEU A 44 -8.21 -1.30 -9.86
CA LEU A 44 -8.21 -2.73 -10.16
C LEU A 44 -9.34 -3.06 -11.14
N SER A 45 -9.13 -4.09 -11.96
CA SER A 45 -10.16 -4.60 -12.87
C SER A 45 -11.23 -5.41 -12.12
N ASN A 46 -10.88 -6.03 -11.00
CA ASN A 46 -11.76 -6.81 -10.14
C ASN A 46 -11.15 -6.98 -8.73
N LYS A 47 -11.92 -7.57 -7.80
CA LYS A 47 -11.54 -7.78 -6.38
C LYS A 47 -10.81 -9.09 -6.06
N ARG A 48 -10.53 -9.93 -7.05
CA ARG A 48 -9.96 -11.25 -6.79
C ARG A 48 -8.53 -11.10 -6.27
N ALA A 49 -8.14 -11.99 -5.37
CA ALA A 49 -6.86 -11.93 -4.68
C ALA A 49 -5.68 -11.88 -5.66
N GLU A 50 -5.76 -12.59 -6.78
CA GLU A 50 -4.71 -12.63 -7.81
C GLU A 50 -4.52 -11.25 -8.47
N THR A 51 -5.62 -10.52 -8.68
CA THR A 51 -5.59 -9.17 -9.25
C THR A 51 -4.97 -8.18 -8.27
N VAL A 52 -5.30 -8.29 -6.97
CA VAL A 52 -4.71 -7.47 -5.91
C VAL A 52 -3.20 -7.75 -5.78
N VAL A 53 -2.78 -9.01 -5.76
CA VAL A 53 -1.36 -9.41 -5.66
C VAL A 53 -0.58 -8.93 -6.88
N ALA A 54 -1.12 -9.07 -8.09
CA ALA A 54 -0.47 -8.60 -9.31
C ALA A 54 -0.30 -7.07 -9.30
N ALA A 55 -1.33 -6.33 -8.88
CA ALA A 55 -1.26 -4.88 -8.76
C ALA A 55 -0.24 -4.44 -7.70
N PHE A 56 -0.21 -5.10 -6.53
CA PHE A 56 0.77 -4.81 -5.48
C PHE A 56 2.21 -5.04 -5.98
N ARG A 57 2.49 -6.18 -6.63
CA ARG A 57 3.81 -6.45 -7.23
C ARG A 57 4.20 -5.41 -8.27
N ASN A 58 3.24 -4.96 -9.10
CA ASN A 58 3.48 -3.91 -10.09
C ASN A 58 3.84 -2.57 -9.42
N ILE A 59 3.12 -2.18 -8.37
CA ILE A 59 3.41 -0.97 -7.58
C ILE A 59 4.79 -1.07 -6.94
N ALA A 60 5.12 -2.21 -6.33
CA ALA A 60 6.41 -2.42 -5.69
C ALA A 60 7.59 -2.32 -6.67
N ALA A 61 7.42 -2.83 -7.90
CA ALA A 61 8.47 -2.80 -8.92
C ALA A 61 8.60 -1.46 -9.66
N ASN A 62 7.53 -0.65 -9.74
CA ASN A 62 7.49 0.50 -10.66
C ASN A 62 7.06 1.83 -10.04
N THR A 63 6.66 1.86 -8.77
CA THR A 63 6.05 3.06 -8.14
C THR A 63 6.64 3.36 -6.77
N LEU A 64 7.01 2.32 -5.99
CA LEU A 64 7.82 2.54 -4.80
C LEU A 64 9.22 3.00 -5.25
N CYS A 65 9.52 4.30 -5.14
CA CYS A 65 10.86 4.81 -5.38
C CYS A 65 11.89 4.16 -4.44
N GLU A 66 13.13 4.05 -4.90
CA GLU A 66 14.35 3.65 -4.15
C GLU A 66 14.65 4.48 -2.89
N PHE A 67 13.74 5.31 -2.38
CA PHE A 67 13.99 6.17 -1.22
C PHE A 67 14.28 5.39 0.07
N ILE A 68 13.99 4.08 0.08
CA ILE A 68 14.36 3.15 1.17
C ILE A 68 15.73 2.47 0.90
N ALA A 69 16.22 2.47 -0.35
CA ALA A 69 17.39 1.71 -0.79
C ALA A 69 18.70 2.51 -0.85
N ARG A 70 18.66 3.84 -0.78
CA ARG A 70 19.89 4.65 -0.66
C ARG A 70 20.07 5.12 0.78
N PRO A 71 21.17 4.75 1.47
CA PRO A 71 21.50 5.42 2.72
C PRO A 71 21.61 6.93 2.43
N TYR A 72 21.05 7.73 3.33
CA TYR A 72 21.33 9.16 3.35
C TYR A 72 22.85 9.33 3.45
N HIS A 73 23.50 9.71 2.35
CA HIS A 73 24.88 10.16 2.40
C HIS A 73 24.86 11.55 3.02
N SER A 74 25.47 11.66 4.21
CA SER A 74 25.87 12.93 4.83
C SER A 74 27.05 13.55 4.08
#